data_AF-A0A0P4X1L0-F1
#
_entry.id   AF-A0A0P4X1L0-F1
#
_cell.length_a   1.000
_cell.length_b   1.000
_cell.length_c   1.000
_cell.angle_alpha   90.00
_cell.angle_beta   90.00
_cell.angle_gamma   90.00
#
_symmetry.space_group_name_H-M   'P 1'
#
loop_
_entity.id
_entity.type
_entity.pdbx_description
1 polymer ?
#
loop_
_entity_poly.entity_id
_entity_poly.type
_entity_poly.pdbx_seq_one_letter_code
_entity_poly.pdbx_strand_id
1 'polypeptide(L)'
;MQVCEGDRLVVDLYNLLLSDTETIHWHGMHMRNQQYYDGVPFLTQCPVIRGKFRYDFKASTPGTLFWHSHAGRWRGPSVPWLAGSLLILKTTLMTSRVAMAIFSLDDAQ
;
A
#
# COMPACT_ATOMS: atom_id res chain seq x y z
N MET A 1 2.52 4.88 -9.07
CA MET A 1 3.83 4.30 -8.67
C MET A 1 4.24 3.29 -9.73
N GLN A 2 5.52 3.26 -10.11
CA GLN A 2 6.03 2.37 -11.14
C GLN A 2 7.33 1.71 -10.67
N VAL A 3 7.37 0.37 -10.73
CA VAL A 3 8.50 -0.47 -10.30
C VAL A 3 8.68 -1.65 -11.26
N CYS A 4 9.77 -2.41 -11.11
CA CYS A 4 9.99 -3.65 -11.85
C CYS A 4 9.59 -4.87 -11.02
N GLU A 5 9.23 -5.96 -11.71
CA GLU A 5 9.04 -7.26 -11.09
C GLU A 5 10.31 -7.67 -10.33
N GLY A 6 10.13 -7.97 -9.05
CA GLY A 6 11.19 -8.38 -8.14
C GLY A 6 11.89 -7.26 -7.37
N ASP A 7 11.50 -6.00 -7.59
CA ASP A 7 11.91 -4.90 -6.72
C ASP A 7 11.34 -5.06 -5.31
N ARG A 8 12.07 -4.56 -4.31
CA ARG A 8 11.59 -4.41 -2.95
C ARG A 8 10.90 -3.06 -2.81
N LEU A 9 9.63 -3.07 -2.48
CA LEU A 9 8.84 -1.89 -2.22
C LEU A 9 8.76 -1.62 -0.73
N VAL A 10 9.17 -0.41 -0.32
CA VAL A 10 9.09 0.06 1.06
C VAL A 10 8.20 1.30 1.09
N VAL A 11 7.05 1.22 1.76
CA VAL A 11 6.11 2.34 1.86
C VAL A 11 5.82 2.66 3.32
N ASP A 12 6.11 3.90 3.71
CA ASP A 12 5.76 4.42 5.03
C ASP A 12 4.41 5.10 4.99
N LEU A 13 3.43 4.53 5.70
CA LEU A 13 2.15 5.14 5.97
C LEU A 13 2.22 5.90 7.30
N TYR A 14 1.94 7.19 7.27
CA TYR A 14 1.72 8.04 8.43
C TYR A 14 0.24 8.41 8.50
N ASN A 15 -0.44 7.94 9.54
CA ASN A 15 -1.81 8.36 9.85
C ASN A 15 -1.79 9.36 11.00
N LEU A 16 -2.09 10.63 10.68
CA LEU A 16 -2.22 11.73 11.64
C LEU A 16 -3.68 12.15 11.86
N LEU A 17 -4.65 11.43 11.27
CA LEU A 17 -6.08 11.69 11.42
C LEU A 17 -6.52 11.56 12.89
N LEU A 18 -7.42 12.43 13.34
CA LEU A 18 -7.86 12.50 14.74
C LEU A 18 -8.81 11.36 15.12
N SER A 19 -9.72 10.98 14.23
CA SER A 19 -10.79 10.02 14.54
C SER A 19 -10.91 8.85 13.56
N ASP A 20 -10.01 8.74 12.59
CA ASP A 20 -10.04 7.69 11.56
C ASP A 20 -8.79 6.81 11.59
N THR A 21 -8.98 5.55 11.19
CA THR A 21 -7.91 4.57 11.06
C THR A 21 -7.63 4.30 9.59
N GLU A 22 -6.38 3.94 9.27
CA GLU A 22 -5.96 3.76 7.87
C GLU A 22 -5.19 2.45 7.66
N THR A 23 -5.34 1.87 6.47
CA THR A 23 -4.51 0.77 5.94
C THR A 23 -4.49 0.85 4.42
N ILE A 24 -3.40 0.42 3.80
CA ILE A 24 -3.26 0.40 2.34
C ILE A 24 -3.30 -1.03 1.84
N HIS A 25 -4.30 -1.34 1.01
CA HIS A 25 -4.38 -2.58 0.27
C HIS A 25 -3.76 -2.45 -1.11
N TRP A 26 -3.10 -3.51 -1.56
CA TRP A 26 -2.37 -3.59 -2.82
C TRP A 26 -3.14 -4.45 -3.81
N HIS A 27 -4.18 -3.87 -4.41
CA HIS A 27 -5.13 -4.60 -5.23
C HIS A 27 -4.46 -5.30 -6.42
N GLY A 28 -4.60 -6.62 -6.48
CA GLY A 28 -4.03 -7.48 -7.52
C GLY A 28 -2.62 -8.02 -7.22
N MET A 29 -1.97 -7.59 -6.14
CA MET A 29 -0.78 -8.26 -5.62
C MET A 29 -1.16 -9.56 -4.91
N HIS A 30 -0.47 -10.67 -5.21
CA HIS A 30 -0.81 -11.97 -4.61
C HIS A 30 -0.33 -12.14 -3.16
N MET A 31 0.59 -11.30 -2.69
CA MET A 31 1.14 -11.33 -1.34
C MET A 31 1.62 -12.70 -0.84
N ARG A 32 2.12 -13.57 -1.75
CA ARG A 32 2.62 -14.90 -1.41
C ARG A 32 3.80 -14.78 -0.45
N ASN A 33 3.68 -15.36 0.75
CA ASN A 33 4.63 -15.29 1.86
C ASN A 33 4.87 -13.86 2.40
N GLN A 34 3.99 -12.91 2.08
CA GLN A 34 4.08 -11.49 2.45
C GLN A 34 2.71 -10.97 2.90
N GLN A 35 1.82 -11.85 3.34
CA GLN A 35 0.41 -11.57 3.62
C GLN A 35 0.24 -10.48 4.69
N TYR A 36 1.18 -10.36 5.62
CA TYR A 36 1.16 -9.31 6.65
C TYR A 36 1.15 -7.87 6.08
N TYR A 37 1.56 -7.69 4.83
CA TYR A 37 1.56 -6.40 4.13
C TYR A 37 0.36 -6.21 3.20
N ASP A 38 -0.63 -7.10 3.22
CA ASP A 38 -1.79 -7.03 2.33
C ASP A 38 -2.74 -5.87 2.66
N GLY A 39 -2.74 -5.35 3.89
CA GLY A 39 -3.49 -4.12 4.20
C GLY A 39 -4.96 -4.31 4.56
N VAL A 40 -5.43 -5.54 4.77
CA VAL A 40 -6.81 -5.81 5.18
C VAL A 40 -6.89 -5.73 6.72
N PRO A 41 -7.61 -4.73 7.27
CA PRO A 41 -7.69 -4.53 8.70
C PRO A 41 -8.36 -5.74 9.38
N PHE A 42 -7.84 -6.11 10.55
CA PHE A 42 -8.31 -7.24 11.38
C PHE A 42 -8.12 -8.64 10.77
N LEU A 43 -7.55 -8.73 9.56
CA LEU A 43 -7.20 -9.99 8.92
C LEU A 43 -5.69 -10.14 8.76
N THR A 44 -5.06 -9.20 8.07
CA THR A 44 -3.62 -9.27 7.77
C THR A 44 -2.79 -8.30 8.61
N GLN A 45 -3.41 -7.23 9.11
CA GLN A 45 -2.80 -6.31 10.07
C GLN A 45 -3.84 -5.61 10.96
N CYS A 46 -3.37 -5.01 12.06
CA CYS A 46 -4.19 -4.05 12.80
C CYS A 46 -4.35 -2.75 11.99
N PRO A 47 -5.51 -2.07 12.08
CA PRO A 47 -5.67 -0.72 11.54
C PRO A 47 -4.66 0.26 12.15
N VAL A 48 -4.13 1.18 11.35
CA VAL A 48 -3.24 2.22 11.86
C VAL A 48 -4.10 3.36 12.39
N ILE A 49 -4.23 3.46 13.72
CA ILE A 49 -5.11 4.46 14.36
C ILE A 49 -4.48 5.85 14.30
N ARG A 50 -3.35 6.03 14.99
CA ARG A 50 -2.51 7.23 14.93
C ARG A 50 -1.07 6.77 15.04
N GLY A 51 -0.26 7.10 14.05
CA GLY A 51 1.13 6.68 14.02
C GLY A 51 1.57 6.24 12.65
N LYS A 52 2.51 5.29 12.62
CA LYS A 52 3.17 4.87 11.40
C LYS A 52 3.11 3.36 11.21
N PHE A 53 3.03 2.94 9.97
CA PHE A 53 3.19 1.54 9.56
C PHE A 53 4.04 1.48 8.30
N ARG A 54 5.00 0.55 8.27
CA ARG A 54 5.86 0.33 7.10
C ARG A 54 5.42 -0.93 6.38
N TYR A 55 5.01 -0.77 5.13
CA TYR A 55 4.90 -1.86 4.18
C TYR A 55 6.29 -2.16 3.62
N ASP A 56 6.68 -3.43 3.60
CA ASP A 56 8.01 -3.84 3.13
C ASP A 56 7.94 -5.21 2.46
N PHE A 57 7.70 -5.20 1.14
CA PHE A 57 7.46 -6.42 0.39
C PHE A 57 8.03 -6.35 -1.02
N LYS A 58 8.25 -7.52 -1.61
CA LYS A 58 8.69 -7.69 -3.00
C LYS A 58 7.52 -7.59 -3.97
N ALA A 59 7.68 -6.78 -5.01
CA ALA A 59 6.76 -6.61 -6.12
C ALA A 59 6.78 -7.85 -7.05
N SER A 60 6.07 -8.92 -6.68
CA SER A 60 6.13 -10.22 -7.35
C SER A 60 5.08 -10.46 -8.45
N THR A 61 4.08 -9.57 -8.59
CA THR A 61 3.00 -9.75 -9.56
C THR A 61 3.08 -8.68 -10.65
N PRO A 62 3.65 -8.95 -11.84
CA PRO A 62 3.71 -7.96 -12.91
C PRO A 62 2.31 -7.64 -13.46
N GLY A 63 2.09 -6.38 -13.85
CA GLY A 63 0.83 -5.92 -14.41
C GLY A 63 0.46 -4.49 -14.04
N THR A 64 -0.74 -4.10 -14.46
CA THR A 64 -1.40 -2.84 -14.08
C THR A 64 -2.27 -3.08 -12.86
N LEU A 65 -1.75 -2.71 -11.70
CA LEU A 65 -2.39 -2.86 -10.40
C LEU A 65 -2.73 -1.48 -9.84
N PHE A 66 -3.29 -1.45 -8.63
CA PHE A 66 -3.49 -0.20 -7.90
C PHE A 66 -3.39 -0.45 -6.40
N TRP A 67 -3.21 0.62 -5.65
CA TRP A 67 -3.30 0.60 -4.20
C TRP A 67 -4.46 1.48 -3.77
N HIS A 68 -5.09 1.16 -2.64
CA HIS A 68 -6.15 1.97 -2.08
C HIS A 68 -6.28 1.81 -0.57
N SER A 69 -6.89 2.80 0.07
CA SER A 69 -7.35 2.69 1.46
C SER A 69 -8.28 1.51 1.63
N HIS A 70 -8.07 0.71 2.68
CA HIS A 70 -8.92 -0.42 3.03
C HIS A 70 -9.49 -0.32 4.46
N ALA A 71 -9.33 0.83 5.11
CA ALA A 71 -9.87 1.10 6.44
C ALA A 71 -10.59 2.47 6.50
N GLY A 72 -11.35 2.67 7.57
CA GLY A 72 -11.98 3.96 7.87
C GLY A 72 -12.98 4.45 6.82
N ARG A 73 -13.22 5.76 6.86
CA ARG A 73 -14.14 6.47 5.95
C ARG A 73 -13.67 6.45 4.49
N TRP A 74 -12.36 6.36 4.24
CA TRP A 74 -11.72 6.47 2.93
C TRP A 74 -11.91 5.26 2.00
N ARG A 75 -12.58 4.21 2.49
CA ARG A 75 -12.95 3.02 1.71
C ARG A 75 -14.15 3.24 0.75
N GLY A 76 -14.97 4.27 0.96
CA GLY A 76 -16.28 4.42 0.31
C GLY A 76 -16.33 5.44 -0.85
N PRO A 77 -17.35 5.35 -1.74
CA PRO A 77 -17.56 6.25 -2.88
C PRO A 77 -17.83 7.71 -2.52
N SER A 78 -18.11 7.99 -1.25
CA SER A 78 -18.63 9.27 -0.77
C SER A 78 -17.55 10.27 -0.33
N VAL A 79 -16.28 9.85 -0.35
CA VAL A 79 -15.09 10.68 -0.09
C VAL A 79 -14.07 10.49 -1.22
N PRO A 80 -13.13 11.44 -1.43
CA PRO A 80 -12.05 11.23 -2.37
C PRO A 80 -11.37 9.90 -2.08
N TRP A 81 -11.49 8.95 -3.01
CA TRP A 81 -10.90 7.63 -2.88
C TRP A 81 -9.38 7.80 -2.73
N LEU A 82 -8.84 7.48 -1.55
CA LEU A 82 -7.39 7.47 -1.37
C LEU A 82 -6.85 6.24 -2.10
N ALA A 83 -6.52 6.43 -3.37
CA ALA A 83 -6.05 5.38 -4.25
C ALA A 83 -5.04 5.93 -5.27
N GLY A 84 -4.24 5.02 -5.84
CA GLY A 84 -3.31 5.36 -6.90
C GLY A 84 -2.87 4.15 -7.70
N SER A 85 -2.31 4.40 -8.88
CA SER A 85 -1.81 3.32 -9.74
C SER A 85 -0.56 2.66 -9.15
N LEU A 86 -0.44 1.34 -9.36
CA LEU A 86 0.76 0.55 -9.13
C LEU A 86 1.09 -0.23 -10.40
N LEU A 87 2.12 0.20 -11.12
CA LEU A 87 2.59 -0.46 -12.33
C LEU A 87 3.81 -1.31 -11.99
N ILE A 88 3.73 -2.62 -12.21
CA ILE A 88 4.84 -3.55 -12.04
C ILE A 88 5.25 -4.06 -13.42
N LEU A 89 6.36 -3.53 -13.93
CA LEU A 89 6.88 -3.90 -15.24
C LEU A 89 7.56 -5.27 -15.19
N LYS A 90 7.20 -6.15 -16.11
CA LYS A 90 7.90 -7.44 -16.28
C LYS A 90 9.34 -7.18 -16.74
N THR A 91 10.31 -7.78 -16.06
CA THR A 91 11.73 -7.64 -16.40
C THR A 91 12.33 -8.98 -16.82
N THR A 92 13.21 -8.96 -17.81
CA THR A 92 14.05 -10.11 -18.20
C THR A 92 15.40 -10.12 -17.48
N LEU A 93 15.76 -9.04 -16.78
CA LEU A 93 17.00 -8.92 -16.01
C LEU A 93 16.68 -8.85 -14.51
N MET A 94 17.31 -9.72 -13.72
CA MET A 94 17.17 -9.77 -12.26
C MET A 94 17.97 -8.65 -11.56
N THR A 95 17.66 -7.39 -11.85
CA THR A 95 18.13 -6.28 -11.01
C THR A 95 17.07 -5.98 -9.97
N SER A 96 17.31 -6.37 -8.72
CA SER A 96 16.43 -6.02 -7.60
C SER A 96 16.80 -4.63 -7.09
N ARG A 97 15.88 -3.67 -7.19
CA ARG A 97 16.01 -2.31 -6.65
C ARG A 97 15.13 -2.15 -5.43
N VAL A 98 15.41 -1.11 -4.65
CA VAL A 98 14.52 -0.66 -3.58
C VAL A 98 13.76 0.56 -4.08
N ALA A 99 12.42 0.48 -4.09
CA ALA A 99 11.53 1.60 -4.36
C ALA A 99 10.90 2.08 -3.05
N MET A 100 10.94 3.39 -2.79
CA MET A 100 10.42 3.97 -1.56
C MET A 100 9.28 4.96 -1.84
N ALA A 101 8.26 4.95 -1.00
CA ALA A 101 7.18 5.94 -1.02
C ALA A 101 6.73 6.31 0.40
N ILE A 102 6.14 7.49 0.54
CA ILE A 102 5.56 7.97 1.80
C ILE A 102 4.12 8.38 1.52
N PHE A 103 3.19 7.86 2.31
CA PHE A 103 1.80 8.29 2.34
C PHE A 103 1.53 8.94 3.70
N SER A 104 1.08 10.19 3.70
CA SER A 104 0.79 10.95 4.92
C SER A 104 -0.62 11.50 4.84
N LEU A 105 -1.44 11.17 5.83
CA LEU A 105 -2.79 11.67 5.97
C LEU A 105 -2.90 12.55 7.21
N ASP A 106 -3.53 13.70 7.06
CA ASP A 106 -3.86 14.63 8.14
C ASP A 106 -5.26 15.22 7.91
N ASP A 107 -5.86 15.78 8.96
CA ASP A 107 -7.20 16.41 8.89
C ASP A 107 -7.18 17.80 8.23
N ALA A 108 -6.03 18.25 7.71
CA ALA A 108 -5.88 19.58 7.09
C ALA A 108 -6.08 19.54 5.56
N GLN A 109 -6.37 18.36 4.99
CA GLN A 109 -6.63 18.14 3.56
C GLN A 109 -8.09 17.81 3.27
#